data_AF-A0A517RL49-F1
#
_entry.id   AF-A0A517RL49-F1
#
_cell.length_a   1.000
_cell.length_b   1.000
_cell.length_c   1.000
_cell.angle_alpha   90.00
_cell.angle_beta   90.00
_cell.angle_gamma   90.00
#
_symmetry.space_group_name_H-M   'P 1'
#
loop_
_entity.id
_entity.type
_entity.pdbx_description
1 polymer ?
#
loop_
_entity_poly.entity_id
_entity_poly.type
_entity_poly.pdbx_seq_one_letter_code
_entity_poly.pdbx_strand_id
1 'polypeptide(L)'
;MNDFMSKPRFQIPSLRELKQARLLKLLNDNQQFTPETVALIHAEHRRRVLKKKQHRAEAYVFYRNILRDPNATVQEQLTARERLDKLLGLD
;
A
#
# COMPACT_ATOMS: atom_id res chain seq x y z
N MET A 1 -28.57 -40.64 23.34
CA MET A 1 -28.58 -39.24 23.82
C MET A 1 -27.16 -38.72 23.71
N ASN A 2 -26.90 -37.76 22.80
CA ASN A 2 -25.89 -36.70 22.92
C ASN A 2 -25.78 -35.95 21.57
N ASP A 3 -26.80 -35.16 21.24
CA ASP A 3 -26.67 -34.10 20.24
C ASP A 3 -25.94 -32.92 20.88
N PHE A 4 -24.61 -32.96 20.80
CA PHE A 4 -23.77 -31.81 21.11
C PHE A 4 -24.00 -30.74 20.04
N MET A 5 -24.92 -29.83 20.33
CA MET A 5 -25.16 -28.57 19.62
C MET A 5 -23.85 -27.95 19.13
N SER A 6 -23.59 -28.06 17.83
CA SER A 6 -22.50 -27.36 17.16
C SER A 6 -22.82 -25.86 17.18
N LYS A 7 -22.21 -25.13 18.12
CA LYS A 7 -22.32 -23.67 18.18
C LYS A 7 -21.91 -23.08 16.83
N PRO A 8 -22.67 -22.15 16.24
CA PRO A 8 -22.27 -21.51 15.01
C PRO A 8 -20.96 -20.76 15.24
N ARG A 9 -19.90 -21.12 14.51
CA ARG A 9 -18.67 -20.33 14.46
C ARG A 9 -19.04 -18.99 13.83
N PHE A 10 -19.01 -17.92 14.62
CA PHE A 10 -19.09 -16.56 14.09
C PHE A 10 -17.91 -16.35 13.15
N GLN A 11 -18.14 -16.44 11.84
CA GLN A 11 -17.15 -16.10 10.83
C GLN A 11 -17.04 -14.58 10.79
N ILE A 12 -15.89 -14.05 11.23
CA ILE A 12 -15.59 -12.63 11.14
C ILE A 12 -15.17 -12.36 9.69
N PRO A 13 -15.86 -11.47 8.95
CA PRO A 13 -15.48 -11.13 7.59
C PRO A 13 -14.09 -10.49 7.56
N SER A 14 -13.32 -10.86 6.55
CA SER A 14 -12.00 -10.30 6.30
C SER A 14 -12.08 -8.81 5.94
N LEU A 15 -10.96 -8.09 6.12
CA LEU A 15 -10.88 -6.67 5.74
C LEU A 15 -11.19 -6.43 4.25
N ARG A 16 -10.90 -7.41 3.39
CA ARG A 16 -11.20 -7.37 1.96
C ARG A 16 -12.71 -7.43 1.71
N GLU A 17 -13.40 -8.37 2.37
CA GLU A 17 -14.86 -8.53 2.27
C GLU A 17 -15.60 -7.32 2.83
N LEU A 18 -15.15 -6.77 3.96
CA LEU A 18 -15.70 -5.52 4.52
C LEU A 18 -15.56 -4.33 3.57
N LYS A 19 -14.41 -4.20 2.88
CA LYS A 19 -14.20 -3.15 1.88
C LYS A 19 -15.12 -3.34 0.66
N GLN A 20 -15.30 -4.57 0.20
CA GLN A 20 -16.18 -4.89 -0.93
C GLN A 20 -17.65 -4.62 -0.60
N ALA A 21 -18.13 -5.06 0.56
CA ALA A 21 -19.49 -4.81 1.02
C ALA A 21 -19.78 -3.31 1.17
N ARG A 22 -18.80 -2.55 1.69
CA ARG A 22 -18.92 -1.08 1.79
C ARG A 22 -18.97 -0.41 0.41
N LEU A 23 -18.17 -0.88 -0.56
CA LEU A 23 -18.20 -0.37 -1.93
C LEU A 23 -19.55 -0.66 -2.60
N LEU A 24 -20.07 -1.88 -2.46
CA LEU A 24 -21.39 -2.27 -2.98
C LEU A 24 -22.50 -1.42 -2.38
N LYS A 25 -22.46 -1.16 -1.07
CA LYS A 25 -23.41 -0.27 -0.40
C LYS A 25 -23.36 1.16 -0.96
N LEU A 26 -22.15 1.71 -1.12
CA LEU A 26 -21.96 3.06 -1.69
C LEU A 26 -22.45 3.16 -3.15
N LEU A 27 -22.31 2.08 -3.93
CA LEU A 27 -22.82 2.01 -5.30
C LEU A 27 -24.35 1.90 -5.34
N ASN A 28 -24.95 1.15 -4.42
CA ASN A 28 -26.41 0.97 -4.35
C ASN A 28 -27.13 2.23 -3.86
N ASP A 29 -26.50 2.98 -2.95
CA ASP A 29 -27.12 4.15 -2.32
C ASP A 29 -27.18 5.38 -3.25
N ASN A 30 -26.72 5.29 -4.53
CA ASN A 30 -26.68 6.41 -5.49
C ASN A 30 -26.17 7.72 -4.85
N GLN A 31 -25.22 7.60 -3.92
CA GLN A 31 -24.82 8.69 -3.07
C GLN A 31 -24.01 9.67 -3.92
N GLN A 32 -24.65 10.74 -4.39
CA GLN A 32 -23.97 11.80 -5.13
C GLN A 32 -22.98 12.47 -4.19
N PHE A 33 -21.69 12.21 -4.40
CA PHE A 33 -20.62 12.91 -3.72
C PHE A 33 -20.72 14.39 -4.08
N THR A 34 -20.79 15.26 -3.09
CA THR A 34 -20.75 16.70 -3.34
C THR A 34 -19.43 17.05 -4.05
N PRO A 35 -19.39 18.09 -4.90
CA PRO A 35 -18.15 18.52 -5.55
C PRO A 35 -16.98 18.73 -4.57
N GLU A 36 -17.29 19.19 -3.35
CA GLU A 36 -16.34 19.35 -2.25
C GLU A 36 -15.74 18.00 -1.80
N THR A 37 -16.56 16.98 -1.56
CA THR A 37 -16.06 15.64 -1.18
C THR A 37 -15.20 15.02 -2.27
N VAL A 38 -15.56 15.20 -3.54
CA VAL A 38 -14.76 14.75 -4.69
C VAL A 38 -13.42 15.48 -4.73
N ALA A 39 -13.41 16.81 -4.52
CA ALA A 39 -12.19 17.60 -4.46
C ALA A 39 -11.26 17.15 -3.33
N LEU A 40 -11.80 16.83 -2.15
CA LEU A 40 -11.04 16.29 -1.01
C LEU A 40 -10.42 14.93 -1.34
N ILE A 41 -11.19 14.01 -1.93
CA ILE A 41 -10.68 12.69 -2.36
C ILE A 41 -9.54 12.86 -3.36
N HIS A 42 -9.69 13.73 -4.35
CA HIS A 42 -8.62 14.00 -5.31
C HIS A 42 -7.40 14.65 -4.67
N ALA A 43 -7.59 15.60 -3.74
CA ALA A 43 -6.48 16.23 -3.02
C ALA A 43 -5.70 15.20 -2.19
N GLU A 44 -6.41 14.32 -1.48
CA GLU A 44 -5.79 13.23 -0.71
C GLU A 44 -5.05 12.26 -1.63
N HIS A 45 -5.65 11.87 -2.75
CA HIS A 45 -5.00 11.02 -3.74
C HIS A 45 -3.72 11.67 -4.27
N ARG A 46 -3.76 12.95 -4.67
CA ARG A 46 -2.58 13.71 -5.11
C ARG A 46 -1.49 13.72 -4.04
N ARG A 47 -1.85 13.98 -2.77
CA ARG A 47 -0.91 13.96 -1.64
C ARG A 47 -0.25 12.60 -1.47
N ARG A 48 -1.03 11.50 -1.55
CA ARG A 48 -0.51 10.13 -1.45
C ARG A 48 0.44 9.81 -2.60
N VAL A 49 0.09 10.19 -3.83
CA VAL A 49 0.95 10.01 -5.01
C VAL A 49 2.26 10.78 -4.85
N LEU A 50 2.20 12.04 -4.41
CA LEU A 50 3.38 12.86 -4.18
C LEU A 50 4.30 12.25 -3.12
N LYS A 51 3.72 11.81 -2.00
CA LYS A 51 4.48 11.13 -0.92
C LYS A 51 5.17 9.86 -1.42
N LYS A 52 4.50 9.07 -2.26
CA LYS A 52 5.13 7.89 -2.90
C LYS A 52 6.32 8.27 -3.79
N LYS A 53 6.20 9.35 -4.57
CA LYS A 53 7.32 9.86 -5.39
C LYS A 53 8.49 10.33 -4.54
N GLN A 54 8.23 11.03 -3.44
CA GLN A 54 9.25 11.47 -2.49
C GLN A 54 10.00 10.28 -1.88
N HIS A 55 9.29 9.29 -1.35
CA HIS A 55 9.91 8.09 -0.80
C HIS A 55 10.76 7.33 -1.85
N ARG A 56 10.31 7.30 -3.11
CA ARG A 56 11.08 6.71 -4.22
C ARG A 56 12.38 7.48 -4.47
N ALA A 57 12.34 8.81 -4.47
CA ALA A 57 13.52 9.64 -4.64
C ALA A 57 14.50 9.51 -3.45
N GLU A 58 14.00 9.50 -2.22
CA GLU A 58 14.80 9.29 -1.01
C GLU A 58 15.50 7.93 -1.03
N ALA A 59 14.77 6.86 -1.37
CA ALA A 59 15.33 5.53 -1.50
C ALA A 59 16.44 5.48 -2.56
N TYR A 60 16.24 6.13 -3.71
CA TYR A 60 17.25 6.21 -4.77
C TYR A 60 18.55 6.87 -4.25
N VAL A 61 18.43 8.01 -3.58
CA VAL A 61 19.59 8.74 -3.04
C VAL A 61 20.31 7.89 -1.99
N PHE A 62 19.56 7.23 -1.09
CA PHE A 62 20.12 6.37 -0.06
C PHE A 62 20.98 5.24 -0.65
N TYR A 63 20.44 4.43 -1.55
CA TYR A 63 21.18 3.30 -2.13
C TYR A 63 22.33 3.76 -3.03
N ARG A 64 22.16 4.87 -3.75
CA ARG A 64 23.26 5.48 -4.52
C ARG A 64 24.42 5.90 -3.62
N ASN A 65 24.14 6.39 -2.41
CA ASN A 65 25.18 6.78 -1.47
C ASN A 65 25.93 5.56 -0.92
N ILE A 66 25.24 4.45 -0.64
CA ILE A 66 25.90 3.19 -0.24
C ILE A 66 26.89 2.72 -1.31
N LEU A 67 26.51 2.77 -2.59
CA LEU A 67 27.39 2.38 -3.69
C LEU A 67 28.62 3.28 -3.85
N ARG A 68 28.61 4.48 -3.27
CA ARG A 68 29.71 5.45 -3.32
C ARG A 68 30.51 5.50 -2.03
N ASP A 69 30.05 4.83 -0.99
CA ASP A 69 30.72 4.81 0.30
C ASP A 69 31.91 3.84 0.24
N PRO A 70 33.15 4.33 0.41
CA PRO A 70 34.32 3.46 0.42
C PRO A 70 34.36 2.53 1.64
N ASN A 71 33.58 2.80 2.69
CA ASN A 71 33.48 1.98 3.89
C ASN A 71 32.37 0.92 3.80
N ALA A 72 31.51 0.98 2.79
CA ALA A 72 30.45 0.00 2.62
C ALA A 72 31.04 -1.37 2.28
N THR A 73 30.53 -2.40 2.93
CA THR A 73 30.89 -3.78 2.64
C THR A 73 30.41 -4.18 1.25
N VAL A 74 31.06 -5.18 0.64
CA VAL A 74 30.66 -5.73 -0.68
C VAL A 74 29.20 -6.20 -0.65
N GLN A 75 28.75 -6.79 0.46
CA GLN A 75 27.37 -7.27 0.61
C GLN A 75 26.35 -6.12 0.60
N GLU A 76 26.67 -5.00 1.26
CA GLU A 76 25.81 -3.81 1.25
C GLU A 76 25.74 -3.18 -0.13
N GLN A 77 26.86 -3.14 -0.85
CA GLN A 77 26.90 -2.64 -2.22
C GLN A 77 26.06 -3.52 -3.16
N LEU A 78 26.18 -4.85 -3.08
CA LEU A 78 25.35 -5.79 -3.85
C LEU A 78 23.87 -5.61 -3.54
N THR A 79 23.51 -5.55 -2.26
CA THR A 79 22.12 -5.34 -1.83
C THR A 79 21.60 -3.99 -2.34
N ALA A 80 22.40 -2.92 -2.25
CA ALA A 80 22.02 -1.60 -2.75
C ALA A 80 21.80 -1.60 -4.27
N ARG A 81 22.60 -2.37 -5.01
CA ARG A 81 22.45 -2.53 -6.46
C ARG A 81 21.13 -3.21 -6.81
N GLU A 82 20.84 -4.36 -6.22
CA GLU A 82 19.56 -5.08 -6.42
C GLU A 82 18.35 -4.20 -6.06
N ARG A 83 18.45 -3.43 -4.98
CA ARG A 83 17.37 -2.53 -4.56
C ARG A 83 17.17 -1.38 -5.54
N LEU A 84 18.25 -0.84 -6.12
CA LEU A 84 18.17 0.18 -7.16
C LEU A 84 17.55 -0.36 -8.45
N ASP A 85 17.92 -1.57 -8.87
CA ASP A 85 17.36 -2.18 -10.09
C ASP A 85 15.85 -2.39 -9.94
N LYS A 86 15.38 -2.89 -8.79
CA LYS A 86 13.95 -2.96 -8.45
C LYS A 86 13.28 -1.59 -8.40
N LEU A 87 13.95 -0.58 -7.84
CA LEU A 87 13.42 0.77 -7.73
C LEU A 87 13.26 1.44 -9.11
N LEU A 88 14.12 1.09 -10.07
CA LEU A 88 14.12 1.61 -11.44
C LEU A 88 13.30 0.76 -12.41
N GLY A 89 12.97 -0.49 -12.04
CA GLY A 89 12.25 -1.43 -12.89
C GLY A 89 13.15 -2.05 -13.96
N LEU A 90 14.40 -2.36 -13.59
CA LEU A 90 15.43 -2.94 -14.47
C LEU A 90 15.62 -4.46 -14.26
N ASP A 91 14.95 -5.04 -13.25
CA ASP A 91 14.88 -6.48 -12.95
C ASP A 91 13.79 -7.20 -13.75
#